data_AF-A0AAW9K443-F1
#
_entry.id   AF-A0AAW9K443-F1
#
_cell.length_a   1.000
_cell.length_b   1.000
_cell.length_c   1.000
_cell.angle_alpha   90.00
_cell.angle_beta   90.00
_cell.angle_gamma   90.00
#
_symmetry.space_group_name_H-M   'P 1'
#
loop_
_entity.id
_entity.type
_entity.pdbx_description
1 polymer ?
#
loop_
_entity_poly.entity_id
_entity_poly.type
_entity_poly.pdbx_seq_one_letter_code
_entity_poly.pdbx_strand_id
1 'polypeptide(L)'
;MNTNYRNQKWKELSAQRMTRILYTTDLIANLSSHNYEYEEEWLIFLLESFNQKGEEIKKIFVEPETRTENNLSSDFLIPNVPDIETLNKKQKKFIEIAQKRMSNLYKELNYLSRLANTKNYTYDLMDVDYLFEIYDAKGLELKKWFPPFKNERIENDINISNYPSEG
;
A
#
# COMPACT_ATOMS: atom_id res chain seq x y z
N MET A 1 -17.91 11.78 -30.59
CA MET A 1 -16.99 10.74 -30.09
C MET A 1 -17.83 9.65 -29.43
N ASN A 2 -17.63 8.40 -29.80
CA ASN A 2 -18.41 7.25 -29.32
C ASN A 2 -18.10 6.97 -27.83
N THR A 3 -19.10 6.94 -26.95
CA THR A 3 -18.97 6.73 -25.49
C THR A 3 -18.18 5.46 -25.16
N ASN A 4 -18.32 4.42 -25.99
CA ASN A 4 -17.63 3.15 -25.83
C ASN A 4 -16.09 3.31 -25.88
N TYR A 5 -15.57 4.13 -26.82
CA TYR A 5 -14.13 4.37 -26.94
C TYR A 5 -13.53 5.11 -25.74
N ARG A 6 -14.28 6.05 -25.14
CA ARG A 6 -13.82 6.82 -23.97
C ARG A 6 -13.75 5.95 -22.71
N ASN A 7 -14.68 5.02 -22.55
CA ASN A 7 -14.65 4.05 -21.44
C ASN A 7 -13.56 3.00 -21.64
N GLN A 8 -13.43 2.42 -22.83
CA GLN A 8 -12.36 1.48 -23.13
C GLN A 8 -10.98 2.10 -22.87
N LYS A 9 -10.75 3.34 -23.32
CA LYS A 9 -9.50 4.06 -23.06
C LYS A 9 -9.24 4.28 -21.57
N TRP A 10 -10.28 4.54 -20.79
CA TRP A 10 -10.15 4.64 -19.33
C TRP A 10 -9.69 3.30 -18.75
N LYS A 11 -10.34 2.18 -19.13
CA LYS A 11 -10.03 0.83 -18.67
C LYS A 11 -8.59 0.43 -18.98
N GLU A 12 -8.12 0.71 -20.19
CA GLU A 12 -6.74 0.43 -20.59
C GLU A 12 -5.73 1.21 -19.74
N LEU A 13 -5.97 2.51 -19.54
CA LEU A 13 -5.07 3.37 -18.76
C LEU A 13 -5.10 3.05 -17.27
N SER A 14 -6.28 2.77 -16.70
CA SER A 14 -6.43 2.45 -15.30
C SER A 14 -5.80 1.10 -14.99
N ALA A 15 -5.98 0.08 -15.84
CA ALA A 15 -5.30 -1.20 -15.73
C ALA A 15 -3.77 -1.04 -15.79
N GLN A 16 -3.24 -0.28 -16.75
CA GLN A 16 -1.79 -0.03 -16.85
C GLN A 16 -1.22 0.64 -15.59
N ARG A 17 -1.94 1.60 -15.01
CA ARG A 17 -1.52 2.29 -13.77
C ARG A 17 -1.64 1.37 -12.56
N MET A 18 -2.71 0.58 -12.48
CA MET A 18 -2.89 -0.40 -11.42
C MET A 18 -1.76 -1.44 -11.43
N THR A 19 -1.34 -1.92 -12.60
CA THR A 19 -0.17 -2.81 -12.71
C THR A 19 1.10 -2.22 -12.07
N ARG A 20 1.35 -0.91 -12.24
CA ARG A 20 2.50 -0.23 -11.62
C ARG A 20 2.35 -0.08 -10.11
N ILE A 21 1.14 0.18 -9.64
CA ILE A 21 0.79 0.22 -8.22
C ILE A 21 1.06 -1.15 -7.57
N LEU A 22 0.55 -2.22 -8.17
CA LEU A 22 0.75 -3.59 -7.68
C LEU A 22 2.24 -3.98 -7.67
N TYR A 23 2.97 -3.67 -8.74
CA TYR A 23 4.43 -3.90 -8.80
C TYR A 23 5.19 -3.11 -7.72
N THR A 24 4.81 -1.85 -7.48
CA THR A 24 5.42 -1.04 -6.41
C THR A 24 5.11 -1.64 -5.04
N THR A 25 3.92 -2.23 -4.87
CA THR A 25 3.52 -2.95 -3.65
C THR A 25 4.37 -4.19 -3.43
N ASP A 26 4.69 -4.95 -4.47
CA ASP A 26 5.64 -6.08 -4.39
C ASP A 26 7.04 -5.62 -3.97
N LEU A 27 7.48 -4.46 -4.46
CA LEU A 27 8.73 -3.87 -3.98
C LEU A 27 8.65 -3.52 -2.49
N ILE A 28 7.51 -3.07 -1.98
CA ILE A 28 7.33 -2.82 -0.54
C ILE A 28 7.41 -4.14 0.23
N ALA A 29 6.79 -5.21 -0.27
CA ALA A 29 6.83 -6.54 0.35
C ALA A 29 8.26 -7.06 0.57
N ASN A 30 9.21 -6.74 -0.31
CA ASN A 30 10.63 -7.10 -0.13
C ASN A 30 11.28 -6.56 1.16
N LEU A 31 10.65 -5.59 1.84
CA LEU A 31 11.07 -5.11 3.16
C LEU A 31 10.91 -6.16 4.27
N SER A 32 10.17 -7.25 4.02
CA SER A 32 10.06 -8.37 4.95
C SER A 32 11.29 -9.28 4.99
N SER A 33 12.21 -9.13 4.03
CA SER A 33 13.42 -9.96 3.97
C SER A 33 14.37 -9.72 5.15
N HIS A 34 15.23 -10.70 5.43
CA HIS A 34 16.24 -10.67 6.50
C HIS A 34 17.26 -9.50 6.43
N ASN A 35 17.24 -8.74 5.33
CA ASN A 35 18.09 -7.58 5.09
C ASN A 35 17.63 -6.31 5.81
N TYR A 36 16.45 -6.36 6.44
CA TYR A 36 15.82 -5.24 7.11
C TYR A 36 15.45 -5.62 8.55
N GLU A 37 15.46 -4.62 9.41
CA GLU A 37 14.96 -4.70 10.78
C GLU A 37 14.08 -3.47 10.98
N TYR A 38 12.95 -3.63 11.68
CA TYR A 38 11.96 -2.58 11.83
C TYR A 38 11.22 -2.75 13.15
N GLU A 39 10.81 -1.62 13.72
CA GLU A 39 9.87 -1.62 14.82
C GLU A 39 8.46 -1.91 14.32
N GLU A 40 7.68 -2.56 15.16
CA GLU A 40 6.28 -2.92 14.87
C GLU A 40 5.45 -1.67 14.52
N GLU A 41 5.66 -0.57 15.23
CA GLU A 41 4.97 0.71 15.02
C GLU A 41 5.22 1.28 13.62
N TRP A 42 6.45 1.16 13.09
CA TRP A 42 6.78 1.64 11.74
C TRP A 42 6.09 0.80 10.67
N LEU A 43 5.99 -0.51 10.89
CA LEU A 43 5.30 -1.41 9.98
C LEU A 43 3.77 -1.17 10.00
N ILE A 44 3.18 -1.00 11.19
CA ILE A 44 1.77 -0.63 11.33
C ILE A 44 1.49 0.66 10.56
N PHE A 45 2.28 1.71 10.82
CA PHE A 45 2.11 3.00 10.15
C PHE A 45 2.22 2.88 8.62
N LEU A 46 3.16 2.08 8.12
CA LEU A 46 3.33 1.83 6.69
C LEU A 46 2.09 1.17 6.07
N LEU A 47 1.54 0.13 6.70
CA LEU A 47 0.37 -0.60 6.19
C LEU A 47 -0.92 0.24 6.30
N GLU A 48 -1.09 0.98 7.39
CA GLU A 48 -2.22 1.90 7.55
C GLU A 48 -2.16 3.02 6.50
N SER A 49 -0.98 3.59 6.28
CA SER A 49 -0.77 4.63 5.28
C SER A 49 -1.02 4.15 3.85
N PHE A 50 -0.70 2.88 3.55
CA PHE A 50 -1.07 2.23 2.29
C PHE A 50 -2.60 2.28 2.12
N ASN A 51 -3.35 1.73 3.08
CA ASN A 51 -4.81 1.66 3.00
C ASN A 51 -5.45 3.06 2.93
N GLN A 52 -5.01 3.99 3.79
CA GLN A 52 -5.49 5.37 3.82
C GLN A 52 -5.28 6.08 2.48
N LYS A 53 -4.14 5.85 1.82
CA LYS A 53 -3.88 6.43 0.50
C LYS A 53 -4.82 5.86 -0.56
N GLY A 54 -5.11 4.57 -0.50
CA GLY A 54 -6.12 3.94 -1.35
C GLY A 54 -7.48 4.62 -1.23
N GLU A 55 -7.98 4.74 0.00
CA GLU A 55 -9.26 5.40 0.29
C GLU A 55 -9.31 6.86 -0.15
N GLU A 56 -8.23 7.62 0.09
CA GLU A 56 -8.10 9.01 -0.38
C GLU A 56 -8.28 9.09 -1.90
N ILE A 57 -7.64 8.20 -2.66
CA ILE A 57 -7.76 8.21 -4.13
C ILE A 57 -9.12 7.70 -4.59
N LYS A 58 -9.67 6.66 -3.95
CA LYS A 58 -11.00 6.14 -4.27
C LYS A 58 -12.06 7.22 -4.15
N LYS A 59 -12.01 8.02 -3.08
CA LYS A 59 -12.93 9.15 -2.86
C LYS A 59 -12.92 10.17 -4.01
N ILE A 60 -11.77 10.41 -4.64
CA ILE A 60 -11.67 11.34 -5.79
C ILE A 60 -12.47 10.83 -7.01
N PHE A 61 -12.63 9.52 -7.18
CA PHE A 61 -13.47 8.98 -8.25
C PHE A 61 -14.96 9.06 -7.93
N VAL A 62 -15.33 9.08 -6.65
CA VAL A 62 -16.72 9.26 -6.19
C VAL A 62 -17.13 10.73 -6.27
N GLU A 63 -16.22 11.64 -5.91
CA GLU A 63 -16.44 13.10 -5.81
C GLU A 63 -15.41 13.86 -6.68
N PRO A 64 -15.43 13.73 -8.02
CA PRO A 64 -14.39 14.24 -8.91
C PRO A 64 -14.22 15.77 -8.91
N GLU A 65 -15.25 16.51 -8.50
CA GLU A 65 -15.22 17.96 -8.30
C GLU A 65 -14.29 18.40 -7.17
N THR A 66 -14.09 17.57 -6.14
CA THR A 66 -13.21 17.87 -4.99
C THR A 66 -11.72 17.77 -5.35
N ARG A 67 -11.39 17.24 -6.54
CA ARG A 67 -10.01 16.98 -6.96
C ARG A 67 -9.10 18.20 -6.88
N THR A 68 -9.60 19.39 -7.21
CA THR A 68 -8.80 20.64 -7.17
C THR A 68 -8.50 21.13 -5.76
N GLU A 69 -9.25 20.66 -4.77
CA GLU A 69 -9.07 21.00 -3.35
C GLU A 69 -8.10 20.03 -2.67
N ASN A 70 -7.94 18.83 -3.23
CA ASN A 70 -7.08 17.78 -2.71
C ASN A 70 -5.62 18.02 -3.12
N ASN A 71 -4.86 18.74 -2.29
CA ASN A 71 -3.39 18.78 -2.36
C ASN A 71 -2.81 17.42 -1.96
N LEU A 72 -2.83 16.46 -2.90
CA LEU A 72 -2.36 15.11 -2.66
C LEU A 72 -0.85 15.07 -2.45
N SER A 73 -0.43 14.73 -1.23
CA SER A 73 0.99 14.48 -0.96
C SER A 73 1.50 13.29 -1.78
N SER A 74 2.69 13.44 -2.35
CA SER A 74 3.48 12.36 -2.93
C SER A 74 4.52 11.80 -1.96
N ASP A 75 4.70 12.46 -0.82
CA ASP A 75 5.78 12.17 0.10
C ASP A 75 5.22 11.39 1.28
N PHE A 76 5.89 10.29 1.59
CA PHE A 76 5.63 9.47 2.76
C PHE A 76 6.87 9.46 3.65
N LEU A 77 6.67 9.79 4.92
CA LEU A 77 7.69 9.82 5.94
C LEU A 77 7.19 9.02 7.15
N ILE A 78 8.04 8.15 7.69
CA ILE A 78 7.71 7.44 8.92
C ILE A 78 7.84 8.44 10.07
N PRO A 79 6.81 8.63 10.91
CA PRO A 79 6.87 9.55 12.02
C PRO A 79 7.74 9.00 13.15
N ASN A 80 8.22 9.89 14.02
CA ASN A 80 8.88 9.54 15.28
C ASN A 80 10.06 8.56 15.13
N VAL A 81 10.79 8.64 14.01
CA VAL A 81 12.01 7.88 13.81
C VAL A 81 13.07 8.34 14.84
N PRO A 82 13.67 7.42 15.63
CA PRO A 82 14.77 7.75 16.53
C PRO A 82 15.94 8.43 15.79
N ASP A 83 16.80 9.12 16.54
CA ASP A 83 18.00 9.73 15.95
C ASP A 83 18.77 8.68 15.13
N ILE A 84 19.16 9.04 13.91
CA ILE A 84 19.79 8.14 12.97
C ILE A 84 21.06 7.54 13.54
N GLU A 85 21.75 8.20 14.47
CA GLU A 85 22.93 7.63 15.13
C GLU A 85 22.60 6.42 16.03
N THR A 86 21.38 6.35 16.56
CA THR A 86 20.91 5.27 17.45
C THR A 86 20.43 4.04 16.70
N LEU A 87 20.09 4.18 15.41
CA LEU A 87 19.58 3.08 14.60
C LEU A 87 20.71 2.19 14.09
N ASN A 88 20.44 0.89 13.99
CA ASN A 88 21.35 -0.02 13.33
C ASN A 88 21.27 0.11 11.80
N LYS A 89 22.24 -0.47 11.07
CA LYS A 89 22.33 -0.36 9.60
C LYS A 89 21.07 -0.87 8.89
N LYS A 90 20.46 -1.95 9.37
CA LYS A 90 19.26 -2.54 8.74
C LYS A 90 18.02 -1.71 9.00
N GLN A 91 17.88 -1.13 10.20
CA GLN A 91 16.81 -0.17 10.52
C GLN A 91 16.87 1.09 9.67
N LYS A 92 18.06 1.72 9.55
CA LYS A 92 18.25 2.87 8.65
C LYS A 92 17.82 2.55 7.22
N LYS A 93 18.26 1.39 6.73
CA LYS A 93 17.94 0.91 5.38
C LYS A 93 16.46 0.62 5.21
N PHE A 94 15.79 0.05 6.22
CA PHE A 94 14.34 -0.15 6.19
C PHE A 94 13.63 1.18 6.01
N ILE A 95 13.92 2.18 6.86
CA ILE A 95 13.26 3.48 6.83
C ILE A 95 13.49 4.19 5.50
N GLU A 96 14.74 4.26 5.04
CA GLU A 96 15.08 4.90 3.76
C GLU A 96 14.30 4.26 2.59
N ILE A 97 14.32 2.94 2.50
CA ILE A 97 13.72 2.21 1.38
C ILE A 97 12.20 2.19 1.48
N ALA A 98 11.63 2.05 2.68
CA ALA A 98 10.20 2.17 2.95
C ALA A 98 9.69 3.54 2.49
N GLN A 99 10.35 4.61 2.93
CA GLN A 99 9.95 5.97 2.57
C GLN A 99 9.98 6.21 1.07
N LYS A 100 11.06 5.76 0.42
CA LYS A 100 11.22 5.88 -1.03
C LYS A 100 10.13 5.11 -1.79
N ARG A 101 9.87 3.85 -1.41
CA ARG A 101 8.92 2.97 -2.11
C ARG A 101 7.47 3.43 -1.88
N MET A 102 7.11 3.80 -0.66
CA MET A 102 5.79 4.35 -0.35
C MET A 102 5.56 5.70 -1.05
N SER A 103 6.55 6.59 -1.10
CA SER A 103 6.43 7.84 -1.85
C SER A 103 6.24 7.59 -3.36
N ASN A 104 6.90 6.57 -3.92
CA ASN A 104 6.65 6.17 -5.31
C ASN A 104 5.24 5.60 -5.52
N LEU A 105 4.75 4.79 -4.58
CA LEU A 105 3.37 4.29 -4.60
C LEU A 105 2.37 5.46 -4.57
N TYR A 106 2.59 6.45 -3.71
CA TYR A 106 1.76 7.64 -3.62
C TYR A 106 1.73 8.41 -4.94
N LYS A 107 2.87 8.52 -5.64
CA LYS A 107 2.93 9.15 -6.96
C LYS A 107 2.11 8.39 -8.00
N GLU A 108 2.18 7.06 -8.03
CA GLU A 108 1.38 6.24 -8.96
C GLU A 108 -0.12 6.34 -8.65
N LEU A 109 -0.50 6.33 -7.37
CA LEU A 109 -1.89 6.52 -6.91
C LEU A 109 -2.41 7.93 -7.24
N ASN A 110 -1.63 8.98 -6.99
CA ASN A 110 -1.94 10.34 -7.38
C ASN A 110 -2.01 10.49 -8.91
N TYR A 111 -1.24 9.69 -9.65
CA TYR A 111 -1.33 9.67 -11.10
C TYR A 111 -2.64 9.00 -11.52
N LEU A 112 -3.00 7.84 -10.95
CA LEU A 112 -4.28 7.15 -11.19
C LEU A 112 -5.47 8.09 -10.98
N SER A 113 -5.50 8.85 -9.88
CA SER A 113 -6.58 9.81 -9.56
C SER A 113 -6.86 10.82 -10.68
N ARG A 114 -5.88 11.10 -11.54
CA ARG A 114 -6.08 12.00 -12.68
C ARG A 114 -7.11 11.49 -13.69
N LEU A 115 -7.36 10.17 -13.72
CA LEU A 115 -8.38 9.55 -14.56
C LEU A 115 -9.81 9.84 -14.07
N ALA A 116 -9.98 10.36 -12.86
CA ALA A 116 -11.27 10.84 -12.37
C ALA A 116 -11.79 12.03 -13.19
N ASN A 117 -10.91 12.76 -13.89
CA ASN A 117 -11.33 13.81 -14.81
C ASN A 117 -11.88 13.23 -16.11
N THR A 118 -13.19 13.37 -16.26
CA THR A 118 -13.97 12.82 -17.37
C THR A 118 -13.90 13.68 -18.64
N LYS A 119 -13.06 14.71 -18.75
CA LYS A 119 -12.94 15.52 -19.99
C LYS A 119 -12.58 14.66 -21.21
N ASN A 120 -11.71 13.68 -21.04
CA ASN A 120 -11.19 12.83 -22.12
C ASN A 120 -11.58 11.34 -21.98
N TYR A 121 -12.24 10.98 -20.89
CA TYR A 121 -12.52 9.60 -20.49
C TYR A 121 -13.93 9.50 -19.90
N THR A 122 -14.43 8.29 -19.70
CA THR A 122 -15.66 8.01 -18.94
C THR A 122 -15.48 6.72 -18.17
N TYR A 123 -15.96 6.65 -16.94
CA TYR A 123 -15.95 5.44 -16.12
C TYR A 123 -17.28 5.36 -15.37
N ASP A 124 -17.63 4.17 -14.93
CA ASP A 124 -18.64 3.97 -13.92
C ASP A 124 -17.99 3.63 -12.57
N LEU A 125 -18.76 3.72 -11.49
CA LEU A 125 -18.25 3.45 -10.16
C LEU A 125 -17.94 1.96 -9.93
N MET A 126 -18.57 1.06 -10.69
CA MET A 126 -18.31 -0.38 -10.59
C MET A 126 -16.90 -0.73 -11.10
N ASP A 127 -16.46 -0.10 -12.20
CA ASP A 127 -15.09 -0.19 -12.70
C ASP A 127 -14.07 0.35 -11.67
N VAL A 128 -14.43 1.40 -10.94
CA VAL A 128 -13.59 1.99 -9.88
C VAL A 128 -13.52 1.04 -8.67
N ASP A 129 -14.66 0.53 -8.21
CA ASP A 129 -14.72 -0.42 -7.10
C ASP A 129 -13.88 -1.66 -7.38
N TYR A 130 -14.00 -2.23 -8.59
CA TYR A 130 -13.18 -3.37 -9.00
C TYR A 130 -11.67 -3.10 -8.91
N LEU A 131 -11.20 -1.91 -9.28
CA LEU A 131 -9.78 -1.56 -9.15
C LEU A 131 -9.34 -1.48 -7.69
N PHE A 132 -10.17 -0.92 -6.82
CA PHE A 132 -9.84 -0.78 -5.40
C PHE A 132 -9.99 -2.09 -4.64
N GLU A 133 -10.90 -2.99 -5.03
CA GLU A 133 -10.93 -4.37 -4.52
C GLU A 133 -9.62 -5.12 -4.81
N ILE A 134 -9.04 -4.94 -6.01
CA ILE A 134 -7.72 -5.49 -6.35
C ILE A 134 -6.63 -4.86 -5.48
N TYR A 135 -6.67 -3.55 -5.27
CA TYR A 135 -5.73 -2.83 -4.42
C TYR A 135 -5.78 -3.32 -2.97
N ASP A 136 -6.99 -3.46 -2.41
CA ASP A 136 -7.23 -3.92 -1.04
C ASP A 136 -6.79 -5.37 -0.87
N ALA A 137 -7.12 -6.24 -1.82
CA ALA A 137 -6.63 -7.62 -1.86
C ALA A 137 -5.10 -7.66 -1.86
N LYS A 138 -4.44 -6.74 -2.60
CA LYS A 138 -2.99 -6.62 -2.59
C LYS A 138 -2.45 -6.11 -1.26
N GLY A 139 -3.14 -5.20 -0.59
CA GLY A 139 -2.81 -4.75 0.77
C GLY A 139 -2.86 -5.90 1.79
N LEU A 140 -3.86 -6.77 1.69
CA LEU A 140 -3.96 -7.99 2.52
C LEU A 140 -2.83 -8.97 2.22
N GLU A 141 -2.45 -9.14 0.95
CA GLU A 141 -1.28 -9.94 0.57
C GLU A 141 0.01 -9.34 1.13
N LEU A 142 0.19 -8.02 1.00
CA LEU A 142 1.34 -7.29 1.54
C LEU A 142 1.50 -7.54 3.05
N LYS A 143 0.42 -7.43 3.83
CA LYS A 143 0.44 -7.69 5.27
C LYS A 143 0.97 -9.09 5.59
N LYS A 144 0.60 -10.11 4.81
CA LYS A 144 1.01 -11.51 5.02
C LYS A 144 2.50 -11.76 4.78
N TRP A 145 3.21 -10.87 4.09
CA TRP A 145 4.66 -10.99 3.92
C TRP A 145 5.43 -10.68 5.21
N PHE A 146 4.81 -10.00 6.19
CA PHE A 146 5.45 -9.64 7.45
C PHE A 146 5.02 -10.57 8.59
N PRO A 147 5.82 -10.68 9.67
CA PRO A 147 5.43 -11.42 10.86
C PRO A 147 4.14 -10.87 11.49
N PRO A 148 3.35 -11.71 12.19
CA PRO A 148 2.16 -11.25 12.91
C PRO A 148 2.54 -10.26 14.00
N PHE A 149 1.68 -9.25 14.16
CA PHE A 149 1.82 -8.25 15.21
C PHE A 149 1.70 -8.90 16.59
N LYS A 150 2.30 -8.32 17.62
CA LYS A 150 2.32 -8.87 18.99
C LYS A 150 0.91 -9.21 19.50
N ASN A 151 -0.08 -8.37 19.21
CA ASN A 151 -1.48 -8.58 19.57
C ASN A 151 -2.21 -9.65 18.74
N GLU A 152 -1.61 -10.12 17.64
CA GLU A 152 -2.13 -11.17 16.76
C GLU A 152 -1.43 -12.52 17.02
N ARG A 153 -0.40 -12.56 17.87
CA ARG A 153 0.33 -13.79 18.20
C ARG A 153 -0.51 -14.62 19.17
N ILE A 154 -0.72 -15.89 18.82
CA ILE A 154 -1.28 -16.89 19.73
C ILE A 154 -0.16 -17.27 20.71
N GLU A 155 -0.42 -17.21 22.02
CA GLU A 155 0.52 -17.73 23.02
C GLU A 155 0.76 -19.22 22.76
N ASN A 156 2.03 -19.62 22.66
CA ASN A 156 2.39 -21.03 22.54
C ASN A 156 2.23 -21.69 23.91
N ASP A 157 1.01 -22.15 24.21
CA ASP A 157 0.70 -22.96 25.40
C ASP A 157 1.24 -24.39 25.31
N ILE A 158 1.99 -24.71 24.26
CA ILE A 158 2.59 -26.02 24.05
C ILE A 158 3.75 -26.19 25.03
N ASN A 159 3.46 -26.83 26.17
CA ASN A 159 4.48 -27.28 27.10
C ASN A 159 5.20 -28.51 26.52
N ILE A 160 6.46 -28.33 26.13
CA ILE A 160 7.29 -29.39 25.54
C ILE A 160 7.46 -30.57 26.50
N SER A 161 7.34 -30.38 27.82
CA SER A 161 7.37 -31.47 28.80
C SER A 161 6.16 -32.42 28.75
N ASN A 162 5.09 -32.04 28.03
CA ASN A 162 3.95 -32.91 27.74
C ASN A 162 4.17 -33.78 26.50
N TYR A 163 5.27 -33.59 25.76
CA TYR A 163 5.60 -34.51 24.67
C TYR A 163 6.05 -35.85 25.26
N PRO A 164 5.49 -36.98 24.78
CA PRO A 164 5.99 -38.28 25.18
C PRO A 164 7.46 -38.39 24.75
N SER A 165 8.35 -38.52 25.74
CA SER A 165 9.74 -38.92 25.48
C SER A 165 9.73 -40.37 25.01
N GLU A 166 10.37 -40.66 23.88
CA GLU A 166 10.65 -42.05 23.50
C GLU A 166 11.46 -42.71 24.64
N GLY A 167 10.86 -43.73 25.25
CA GLY A 167 11.48 -44.56 26.28
C GLY A 167 12.18 -45.77 25.68
#